data_AF-A0A2N1VF18-F1
#
_entry.id   AF-A0A2N1VF18-F1
#
_cell.length_a   1.000
_cell.length_b   1.000
_cell.length_c   1.000
_cell.angle_alpha   90.00
_cell.angle_beta   90.00
_cell.angle_gamma   90.00
#
_symmetry.space_group_name_H-M   'P 1'
#
loop_
_entity.id
_entity.type
_entity.pdbx_description
1 polymer ?
#
loop_
_entity_poly.entity_id
_entity_poly.type
_entity_poly.pdbx_seq_one_letter_code
_entity_poly.pdbx_strand_id
1 'polypeptide(L)'
;MIMKVKFSILILLLAGFNSQSFAGYSTSSKPEIPSPPSKHNFNFKSLPVKWDEGLPLGNGMLGALIWQKDKSLRISMDRADLWDTRTPKEFDRPEFKFSWVVDRVKKNEYEFVQKLFDEPYNREAYPTKLPAAAIEFDIPGIRDVKSVDLFLKEALCEIVWKSGIKFTSFVHATMPYGWFKLEGVSNKVIPRLSPPSYDSSLSGKGDSGSGPAGNELARLGYPAPQIQEGNNQINYHQICADGFSYDVRISWTYSNKTLLGTWTVTTNKPYSLAIQTDGPPSKIIENEFKKDLKSHKDWWNKYWSKSSIQIPDPILETQYYRELYKFGSASRKGAPPISLQAIWTADNGKLPPWKGDFHNDLNTQMSYWPGYSSNHLEESSVFTDWLWNCKPEAEMFTKKYFETDGLNFPGVATLEGKPMGG
;
A
#
# COMPACT_ATOMS: atom_id res chain seq x y z
N MET A 1 31.56 9.13 44.31
CA MET A 1 31.64 10.11 43.21
C MET A 1 30.26 10.17 42.55
N ILE A 2 29.39 11.03 43.08
CA ILE A 2 27.99 11.16 42.66
C ILE A 2 27.89 12.50 41.91
N MET A 3 27.60 12.44 40.62
CA MET A 3 27.53 13.60 39.75
C MET A 3 26.15 14.24 39.91
N LYS A 4 26.08 15.39 40.58
CA LYS A 4 24.87 16.23 40.68
C LYS A 4 24.67 16.95 39.34
N VAL A 5 23.63 16.59 38.60
CA VAL A 5 23.17 17.34 37.43
C VAL A 5 22.29 18.49 37.92
N LYS A 6 22.68 19.74 37.61
CA LYS A 6 21.87 20.94 37.84
C LYS A 6 20.88 21.10 36.70
N PHE A 7 19.59 21.11 37.00
CA PHE A 7 18.55 21.62 36.10
C PHE A 7 18.43 23.13 36.31
N SER A 8 18.65 23.92 35.25
CA SER A 8 18.30 25.34 35.23
C SER A 8 16.90 25.48 34.64
N ILE A 9 15.93 25.83 35.49
CA ILE A 9 14.59 26.23 35.07
C ILE A 9 14.67 27.70 34.67
N LEU A 10 14.50 28.00 33.39
CA LEU A 10 14.37 29.37 32.90
C LEU A 10 12.91 29.80 33.05
N ILE A 11 12.61 30.55 34.12
CA ILE A 11 11.33 31.26 34.28
C ILE A 11 11.43 32.55 33.47
N LEU A 12 10.71 32.61 32.34
CA LEU A 12 10.53 33.85 31.59
C LEU A 12 9.47 34.71 32.31
N LEU A 13 9.96 35.78 32.95
CA LEU A 13 9.17 36.87 33.52
C LEU A 13 8.43 37.61 32.39
N LEU A 14 7.10 37.69 32.52
CA LEU A 14 6.22 38.58 31.74
C LEU A 14 6.58 40.04 32.03
N ALA A 15 7.27 40.69 31.09
CA ALA A 15 7.52 42.12 31.12
C ALA A 15 6.46 42.88 30.31
N GLY A 16 5.69 43.71 31.04
CA GLY A 16 5.01 44.94 30.63
C GLY A 16 4.50 45.09 29.19
N PHE A 17 3.18 45.06 29.04
CA PHE A 17 2.50 45.67 27.90
C PHE A 17 2.69 47.19 27.93
N ASN A 18 3.53 47.72 27.04
CA ASN A 18 3.44 49.11 26.59
C ASN A 18 2.59 49.14 25.32
N SER A 19 1.42 49.76 25.41
CA SER A 19 0.55 50.05 24.28
C SER A 19 1.19 51.13 23.40
N GLN A 20 1.97 50.72 22.41
CA GLN A 20 2.24 51.54 21.24
C GLN A 20 1.42 51.03 20.07
N SER A 21 0.72 51.97 19.47
CA SER A 21 -0.19 51.87 18.33
C SER A 21 0.43 51.06 17.20
N PHE A 22 -0.06 49.83 17.00
CA PHE A 22 0.15 49.14 15.74
C PHE A 22 -0.77 49.76 14.69
N ALA A 23 -0.20 50.70 13.93
CA ALA A 23 -0.74 51.08 12.64
C ALA A 23 -0.94 49.81 11.80
N GLY A 24 -2.14 49.67 11.21
CA GLY A 24 -2.55 48.48 10.50
C GLY A 24 -1.62 48.11 9.35
N TYR A 25 -0.88 47.03 9.52
CA TYR A 25 -0.45 46.19 8.41
C TYR A 25 -1.46 45.07 8.25
N SER A 26 -2.47 45.33 7.41
CA SER A 26 -3.26 44.26 6.79
C SER A 26 -2.36 43.55 5.78
N THR A 27 -1.69 42.48 6.18
CA THR A 27 -1.20 41.45 5.27
C THR A 27 -1.99 40.18 5.51
N SER A 28 -3.18 40.12 4.90
CA SER A 28 -4.08 38.98 4.94
C SER A 28 -3.67 37.87 3.96
N SER A 29 -2.41 37.44 3.98
CA SER A 29 -2.02 36.19 3.34
C SER A 29 -1.55 35.23 4.42
N LYS A 30 -2.26 34.10 4.58
CA LYS A 30 -1.71 32.96 5.31
C LYS A 30 -0.34 32.64 4.68
N PRO A 31 0.71 32.38 5.48
CA PRO A 31 2.00 31.99 4.93
C PRO A 31 1.81 30.78 4.01
N GLU A 32 2.31 30.89 2.79
CA GLU A 32 2.24 29.81 1.80
C GLU A 32 3.13 28.66 2.28
N ILE A 33 2.55 27.48 2.46
CA ILE A 33 3.28 26.29 2.89
C ILE A 33 4.09 25.78 1.69
N PRO A 34 5.43 25.72 1.77
CA PRO A 34 6.25 25.29 0.66
C PRO A 34 6.00 23.82 0.33
N SER A 35 5.95 23.51 -0.97
CA SER A 35 5.98 22.12 -1.45
C SER A 35 7.26 21.41 -1.01
N PRO A 36 7.26 20.06 -0.93
CA PRO A 36 8.47 19.30 -0.62
C PRO A 36 9.60 19.65 -1.61
N PRO A 37 10.80 20.02 -1.11
CA PRO A 37 11.94 20.28 -1.97
C PRO A 37 12.32 19.08 -2.85
N SER A 38 12.69 19.33 -4.10
CA SER A 38 13.08 18.27 -5.06
C SER A 38 14.28 17.43 -4.61
N LYS A 39 15.14 17.99 -3.75
CA LYS A 39 16.26 17.25 -3.12
C LYS A 39 15.81 16.03 -2.30
N HIS A 40 14.55 15.95 -1.90
CA HIS A 40 14.01 14.82 -1.13
C HIS A 40 13.36 13.74 -1.98
N ASN A 41 13.24 13.95 -3.30
CA ASN A 41 12.76 12.95 -4.25
C ASN A 41 13.54 11.64 -4.13
N PHE A 42 12.92 10.52 -4.50
CA PHE A 42 13.70 9.31 -4.71
C PHE A 42 14.46 9.46 -6.02
N ASN A 43 15.77 9.27 -5.97
CA ASN A 43 16.66 9.30 -7.13
C ASN A 43 17.56 8.07 -7.05
N PHE A 44 17.54 7.25 -8.09
CA PHE A 44 18.32 6.02 -8.17
C PHE A 44 19.32 6.09 -9.32
N LYS A 45 20.50 5.48 -9.10
CA LYS A 45 21.54 5.35 -10.13
C LYS A 45 21.22 4.28 -11.18
N SER A 46 20.36 3.34 -10.84
CA SER A 46 19.90 2.22 -11.67
C SER A 46 18.46 1.89 -11.31
N LEU A 47 17.77 1.13 -12.16
CA LEU A 47 16.48 0.57 -11.77
C LEU A 47 16.67 -0.38 -10.57
N PRO A 48 15.78 -0.33 -9.57
CA PRO A 48 15.69 -1.38 -8.55
C PRO A 48 15.50 -2.74 -9.22
N VAL A 49 16.19 -3.77 -8.74
CA VAL A 49 16.12 -5.13 -9.31
C VAL A 49 15.35 -6.11 -8.42
N LYS A 50 14.81 -5.62 -7.31
CA LYS A 50 13.93 -6.33 -6.40
C LYS A 50 12.66 -5.52 -6.16
N TRP A 51 11.58 -6.22 -5.88
CA TRP A 51 10.28 -5.59 -5.65
C TRP A 51 10.28 -4.68 -4.41
N ASP A 52 10.97 -5.07 -3.34
CA ASP A 52 11.05 -4.34 -2.06
C ASP A 52 11.95 -3.09 -2.11
N GLU A 53 12.63 -2.87 -3.24
CA GLU A 53 13.38 -1.66 -3.56
C GLU A 53 12.66 -0.78 -4.60
N GLY A 54 11.52 -1.23 -5.13
CA GLY A 54 10.79 -0.59 -6.21
C GLY A 54 10.26 0.80 -5.86
N LEU A 55 9.98 1.61 -6.89
CA LEU A 55 9.42 2.95 -6.71
C LEU A 55 7.93 2.84 -6.37
N PRO A 56 7.49 3.24 -5.16
CA PRO A 56 6.11 3.07 -4.74
C PRO A 56 5.22 4.20 -5.27
N LEU A 57 4.07 3.84 -5.81
CA LEU A 57 2.99 4.74 -6.21
C LEU A 57 1.68 4.26 -5.58
N GLY A 58 0.75 5.15 -5.25
CA GLY A 58 -0.54 4.72 -4.71
C GLY A 58 -1.51 5.84 -4.35
N ASN A 59 -2.75 5.43 -4.09
CA ASN A 59 -3.86 6.30 -3.70
C ASN A 59 -4.72 5.71 -2.56
N GLY A 60 -4.11 4.92 -1.68
CA GLY A 60 -4.75 4.23 -0.55
C GLY A 60 -5.58 3.01 -0.93
N MET A 61 -6.20 2.99 -2.12
CA MET A 61 -6.90 1.82 -2.63
C MET A 61 -6.02 1.00 -3.60
N LEU A 62 -5.48 1.64 -4.63
CA LEU A 62 -4.59 1.03 -5.61
C LEU A 62 -3.16 1.41 -5.31
N GLY A 63 -2.24 0.46 -5.52
CA GLY A 63 -0.82 0.70 -5.45
C GLY A 63 -0.07 0.08 -6.61
N ALA A 64 1.12 0.64 -6.86
CA ALA A 64 2.06 0.06 -7.78
C ALA A 64 3.51 0.17 -7.30
N LEU A 65 4.32 -0.83 -7.63
CA LEU A 65 5.78 -0.80 -7.50
C LEU A 65 6.41 -0.85 -8.89
N ILE A 66 7.29 0.10 -9.19
CA ILE A 66 8.03 0.12 -10.45
C ILE A 66 9.45 -0.37 -10.20
N TRP A 67 9.87 -1.42 -10.90
CA TRP A 67 11.20 -2.02 -10.76
C TRP A 67 11.57 -2.83 -12.01
N GLN A 68 12.80 -3.29 -12.10
CA GLN A 68 13.27 -4.14 -13.17
C GLN A 68 13.22 -5.60 -12.75
N LYS A 69 12.48 -6.43 -13.49
CA LYS A 69 12.52 -7.88 -13.36
C LYS A 69 13.17 -8.46 -14.61
N ASP A 70 14.32 -9.12 -14.44
CA ASP A 70 15.13 -9.65 -15.54
C ASP A 70 15.47 -8.59 -16.60
N LYS A 71 14.80 -8.67 -17.77
CA LYS A 71 14.96 -7.75 -18.91
C LYS A 71 13.75 -6.83 -19.11
N SER A 72 12.77 -6.90 -18.21
CA SER A 72 11.52 -6.14 -18.28
C SER A 72 11.54 -4.98 -17.29
N LEU A 73 10.98 -3.84 -17.70
CA LEU A 73 10.41 -2.88 -16.75
C LEU A 73 9.10 -3.47 -16.24
N ARG A 74 8.91 -3.53 -14.92
CA ARG A 74 7.76 -4.14 -14.27
C ARG A 74 7.01 -3.10 -13.44
N ILE A 75 5.69 -3.10 -13.58
CA ILE A 75 4.74 -2.40 -12.72
C ILE A 75 3.97 -3.48 -11.96
N SER A 76 4.38 -3.79 -10.72
CA SER A 76 3.55 -4.62 -9.83
C SER A 76 2.33 -3.81 -9.45
N MET A 77 1.13 -4.36 -9.60
CA MET A 77 -0.14 -3.71 -9.28
C MET A 77 -0.77 -4.42 -8.09
N ASP A 78 -1.40 -3.64 -7.23
CA ASP A 78 -2.03 -4.15 -6.03
C ASP A 78 -3.27 -3.32 -5.67
N ARG A 79 -4.10 -3.88 -4.81
CA ARG A 79 -5.32 -3.24 -4.32
C ARG A 79 -5.58 -3.63 -2.85
N ALA A 80 -5.90 -2.64 -2.02
CA ALA A 80 -5.93 -2.75 -0.57
C ALA A 80 -6.94 -3.79 -0.04
N ASP A 81 -8.04 -3.99 -0.76
CA ASP A 81 -9.15 -4.89 -0.39
C ASP A 81 -9.09 -6.27 -1.06
N LEU A 82 -7.94 -6.67 -1.62
CA LEU A 82 -7.73 -8.05 -2.09
C LEU A 82 -7.25 -8.95 -0.95
N TRP A 83 -8.16 -9.78 -0.43
CA TRP A 83 -7.89 -10.66 0.70
C TRP A 83 -8.51 -12.04 0.51
N ASP A 84 -7.79 -13.07 0.94
CA ASP A 84 -8.39 -14.34 1.33
C ASP A 84 -8.82 -14.23 2.78
N THR A 85 -10.12 -14.36 3.02
CA THR A 85 -10.75 -14.15 4.33
C THR A 85 -11.25 -15.45 4.94
N ARG A 86 -10.87 -16.61 4.38
CA ARG A 86 -11.13 -17.91 4.99
C ARG A 86 -10.57 -17.93 6.41
N THR A 87 -11.30 -18.55 7.32
CA THR A 87 -10.88 -18.71 8.71
C THR A 87 -10.47 -20.14 9.00
N PRO A 88 -9.44 -20.38 9.84
CA PRO A 88 -9.13 -21.72 10.30
C PRO A 88 -10.33 -22.32 11.06
N LYS A 89 -10.67 -23.57 10.74
CA LYS A 89 -11.83 -24.27 11.33
C LYS A 89 -11.71 -24.44 12.83
N GLU A 90 -10.50 -24.40 13.36
CA GLU A 90 -10.21 -24.47 14.78
C GLU A 90 -10.90 -23.35 15.58
N PHE A 91 -11.16 -22.18 14.98
CA PHE A 91 -11.84 -21.09 15.67
C PHE A 91 -13.36 -21.30 15.81
N ASP A 92 -13.93 -22.30 15.14
CA ASP A 92 -15.34 -22.70 15.31
C ASP A 92 -15.53 -23.77 16.40
N ARG A 93 -14.44 -24.20 17.02
CA ARG A 93 -14.47 -25.22 18.07
C ARG A 93 -15.07 -24.69 19.37
N PRO A 94 -15.79 -25.54 20.14
CA PRO A 94 -16.28 -25.16 21.45
C PRO A 94 -15.16 -24.85 22.45
N GLU A 95 -13.95 -25.36 22.23
CA GLU A 95 -12.76 -25.09 23.04
C GLU A 95 -12.13 -23.71 22.78
N PHE A 96 -12.56 -22.98 21.74
CA PHE A 96 -12.04 -21.65 21.43
C PHE A 96 -12.60 -20.60 22.39
N LYS A 97 -12.18 -20.71 23.65
CA LYS A 97 -12.64 -19.93 24.80
C LYS A 97 -11.48 -19.65 25.74
N PHE A 98 -11.43 -18.44 26.28
CA PHE A 98 -10.41 -18.00 27.20
C PHE A 98 -10.41 -18.81 28.51
N SER A 99 -11.60 -19.15 29.04
CA SER A 99 -11.68 -20.01 30.24
C SER A 99 -11.06 -21.40 30.02
N TRP A 100 -11.20 -21.96 28.81
CA TRP A 100 -10.58 -23.23 28.44
C TRP A 100 -9.06 -23.11 28.36
N VAL A 101 -8.54 -22.03 27.78
CA VAL A 101 -7.10 -21.74 27.77
C VAL A 101 -6.56 -21.63 29.19
N VAL A 102 -7.25 -20.91 30.08
CA VAL A 102 -6.88 -20.77 31.50
C VAL A 102 -6.85 -22.13 32.22
N ASP A 103 -7.82 -23.01 31.96
CA ASP A 103 -7.84 -24.38 32.51
C ASP A 103 -6.64 -25.21 32.05
N ARG A 104 -6.29 -25.15 30.76
CA ARG A 104 -5.09 -25.83 30.21
C ARG A 104 -3.80 -25.29 30.81
N VAL A 105 -3.67 -23.97 30.94
CA VAL A 105 -2.48 -23.37 31.57
C VAL A 105 -2.34 -23.82 33.03
N LYS A 106 -3.44 -23.85 33.80
CA LYS A 106 -3.42 -24.34 35.20
C LYS A 106 -3.03 -25.82 35.32
N LYS A 107 -3.28 -26.62 34.28
CA LYS A 107 -2.89 -28.03 34.18
C LYS A 107 -1.49 -28.25 33.60
N ASN A 108 -0.76 -27.17 33.29
CA ASN A 108 0.53 -27.21 32.60
C ASN A 108 0.45 -27.85 31.20
N GLU A 109 -0.68 -27.64 30.52
CA GLU A 109 -1.06 -28.22 29.22
C GLU A 109 -1.10 -27.17 28.09
N TYR A 110 -0.28 -26.10 28.20
CA TYR A 110 -0.32 -24.99 27.23
C TYR A 110 0.05 -25.42 25.80
N GLU A 111 0.88 -26.44 25.64
CA GLU A 111 1.22 -27.01 24.31
C GLU A 111 -0.03 -27.43 23.50
N PHE A 112 -1.09 -27.89 24.17
CA PHE A 112 -2.36 -28.22 23.48
C PHE A 112 -3.09 -26.98 22.96
N VAL A 113 -2.96 -25.85 23.66
CA VAL A 113 -3.49 -24.56 23.20
C VAL A 113 -2.76 -24.15 21.92
N GLN A 114 -1.42 -24.21 21.93
CA GLN A 114 -0.60 -23.83 20.78
C GLN A 114 -0.91 -24.68 19.54
N LYS A 115 -1.02 -25.99 19.71
CA LYS A 115 -1.38 -26.92 18.62
C LYS A 115 -2.75 -26.62 17.99
N LEU A 116 -3.71 -26.19 18.80
CA LEU A 116 -5.07 -25.94 18.34
C LEU A 116 -5.26 -24.53 17.77
N PHE A 117 -4.59 -23.51 18.33
CA PHE A 117 -4.93 -22.12 18.04
C PHE A 117 -3.77 -21.26 17.50
N ASP A 118 -2.51 -21.67 17.69
CA ASP A 118 -1.34 -20.93 17.20
C ASP A 118 -0.77 -21.57 15.91
N GLU A 119 -0.61 -22.89 15.90
CA GLU A 119 -0.09 -23.64 14.75
C GLU A 119 -0.91 -23.44 13.46
N PRO A 120 -2.25 -23.34 13.47
CA PRO A 120 -3.03 -23.08 12.26
C PRO A 120 -2.61 -21.81 11.50
N TYR A 121 -2.14 -20.75 12.19
CA TYR A 121 -1.68 -19.52 11.54
C TYR A 121 -0.53 -19.79 10.55
N ASN A 122 0.40 -20.66 10.94
CA ASN A 122 1.55 -21.05 10.11
C ASN A 122 1.20 -22.17 9.13
N ARG A 123 0.34 -23.10 9.55
CA ARG A 123 -0.05 -24.26 8.76
C ARG A 123 -0.96 -23.89 7.60
N GLU A 124 -1.90 -22.98 7.76
CA GLU A 124 -2.80 -22.58 6.68
C GLU A 124 -2.17 -21.46 5.82
N ALA A 125 -2.51 -21.41 4.53
CA ALA A 125 -2.06 -20.31 3.66
C ALA A 125 -2.89 -19.03 3.88
N TYR A 126 -4.13 -19.19 4.33
CA TYR A 126 -5.13 -18.18 4.59
C TYR A 126 -5.39 -18.02 6.10
N PRO A 127 -6.06 -16.94 6.53
CA PRO A 127 -6.35 -15.72 5.77
C PRO A 127 -5.07 -14.97 5.40
N THR A 128 -5.10 -14.17 4.33
CA THR A 128 -3.93 -13.41 3.85
C THR A 128 -4.35 -12.30 2.89
N LYS A 129 -3.59 -11.20 2.86
CA LYS A 129 -3.63 -10.24 1.76
C LYS A 129 -3.12 -10.88 0.46
N LEU A 130 -3.68 -10.45 -0.67
CA LEU A 130 -3.44 -11.01 -2.00
C LEU A 130 -2.81 -9.96 -2.94
N PRO A 131 -1.75 -10.28 -3.70
CA PRO A 131 -1.28 -9.44 -4.80
C PRO A 131 -2.24 -9.51 -6.01
N ALA A 132 -2.35 -8.42 -6.78
CA ALA A 132 -3.26 -8.38 -7.94
C ALA A 132 -2.65 -9.01 -9.21
N ALA A 133 -1.67 -8.33 -9.83
CA ALA A 133 -0.95 -8.76 -11.04
C ALA A 133 0.20 -7.79 -11.31
N ALA A 134 0.92 -7.95 -12.42
CA ALA A 134 1.88 -6.96 -12.89
C ALA A 134 1.82 -6.74 -14.40
N ILE A 135 2.35 -5.60 -14.84
CA ILE A 135 2.57 -5.26 -16.24
C ILE A 135 4.07 -5.29 -16.50
N GLU A 136 4.50 -5.91 -17.59
CA GLU A 136 5.88 -5.94 -18.03
C GLU A 136 6.07 -5.31 -19.42
N PHE A 137 7.18 -4.61 -19.60
CA PHE A 137 7.59 -4.00 -20.87
C PHE A 137 9.04 -4.39 -21.18
N ASP A 138 9.29 -4.93 -22.37
CA ASP A 138 10.66 -5.12 -22.87
C ASP A 138 11.21 -3.79 -23.38
N ILE A 139 12.06 -3.15 -22.58
CA ILE A 139 12.72 -1.90 -22.95
C ILE A 139 14.09 -2.20 -23.56
N PRO A 140 14.36 -1.78 -24.82
CA PRO A 140 15.69 -1.90 -25.40
C PRO A 140 16.72 -1.15 -24.56
N GLY A 141 17.78 -1.85 -24.13
CA GLY A 141 18.80 -1.26 -23.25
C GLY A 141 18.27 -0.94 -21.85
N ILE A 142 17.38 -1.77 -21.29
CA ILE A 142 16.74 -1.56 -19.97
C ILE A 142 17.72 -1.12 -18.86
N ARG A 143 18.97 -1.60 -18.89
CA ARG A 143 20.01 -1.29 -17.89
C ARG A 143 20.70 0.07 -18.11
N ASP A 144 20.62 0.63 -19.31
CA ASP A 144 21.29 1.87 -19.69
C ASP A 144 20.45 3.10 -19.33
N VAL A 145 20.05 3.19 -18.07
CA VAL A 145 19.30 4.35 -17.57
C VAL A 145 20.19 5.59 -17.46
N LYS A 146 19.59 6.74 -17.76
CA LYS A 146 20.13 8.08 -17.54
C LYS A 146 19.66 8.62 -16.19
N SER A 147 18.39 8.42 -15.84
CA SER A 147 17.84 8.78 -14.53
C SER A 147 16.62 7.91 -14.19
N VAL A 148 16.39 7.74 -12.88
CA VAL A 148 15.27 7.02 -12.29
C VAL A 148 14.79 7.85 -11.11
N ASP A 149 13.64 8.49 -11.26
CA ASP A 149 13.15 9.51 -10.34
C ASP A 149 11.71 9.24 -9.93
N LEU A 150 11.40 9.42 -8.64
CA LEU A 150 10.03 9.57 -8.15
C LEU A 150 9.90 10.92 -7.47
N PHE A 151 9.15 11.81 -8.13
CA PHE A 151 8.92 13.18 -7.68
C PHE A 151 7.85 13.17 -6.59
N LEU A 152 8.19 13.57 -5.35
CA LEU A 152 7.26 13.53 -4.21
C LEU A 152 6.12 14.54 -4.37
N LYS A 153 6.43 15.73 -4.89
CA LYS A 153 5.46 16.82 -5.07
C LYS A 153 4.32 16.38 -6.00
N GLU A 154 4.67 15.71 -7.09
CA GLU A 154 3.71 15.27 -8.10
C GLU A 154 3.27 13.82 -7.95
N ALA A 155 3.91 13.01 -7.10
CA ALA A 155 3.75 11.55 -7.04
C ALA A 155 3.87 10.85 -8.39
N LEU A 156 4.88 11.27 -9.16
CA LEU A 156 5.09 10.86 -10.53
C LEU A 156 6.43 10.13 -10.66
N CYS A 157 6.40 8.89 -11.15
CA CYS A 157 7.61 8.19 -11.53
C CYS A 157 8.03 8.61 -12.94
N GLU A 158 9.33 8.88 -13.12
CA GLU A 158 9.96 9.12 -14.41
C GLU A 158 11.24 8.30 -14.53
N ILE A 159 11.40 7.60 -15.65
CA ILE A 159 12.65 6.90 -15.98
C ILE A 159 13.05 7.35 -17.37
N VAL A 160 14.32 7.75 -17.53
CA VAL A 160 14.88 8.15 -18.81
C VAL A 160 16.05 7.24 -19.12
N TRP A 161 16.07 6.65 -20.31
CA TRP A 161 17.19 5.84 -20.80
C TRP A 161 18.16 6.67 -21.65
N LYS A 162 19.41 6.25 -21.74
CA LYS A 162 20.44 6.91 -22.59
C LYS A 162 20.07 6.91 -24.08
N SER A 163 19.21 5.98 -24.51
CA SER A 163 18.63 5.92 -25.85
C SER A 163 17.66 7.06 -26.16
N GLY A 164 17.20 7.79 -25.13
CA GLY A 164 16.16 8.81 -25.24
C GLY A 164 14.74 8.29 -25.00
N ILE A 165 14.56 6.98 -24.73
CA ILE A 165 13.29 6.43 -24.26
C ILE A 165 12.94 7.07 -22.91
N LYS A 166 11.67 7.41 -22.71
CA LYS A 166 11.16 7.96 -21.45
C LYS A 166 9.94 7.19 -21.00
N PHE A 167 9.91 6.78 -19.73
CA PHE A 167 8.77 6.19 -19.06
C PHE A 167 8.21 7.18 -18.04
N THR A 168 6.89 7.24 -17.94
CA THR A 168 6.20 8.04 -16.93
C THR A 168 4.99 7.27 -16.41
N SER A 169 4.80 7.23 -15.09
CA SER A 169 3.65 6.55 -14.48
C SER A 169 3.23 7.21 -13.16
N PHE A 170 1.92 7.21 -12.91
CA PHE A 170 1.32 7.61 -11.65
C PHE A 170 0.05 6.78 -11.41
N VAL A 171 -0.28 6.53 -10.13
CA VAL A 171 -1.61 6.08 -9.72
C VAL A 171 -2.45 7.34 -9.50
N HIS A 172 -3.59 7.48 -10.18
CA HIS A 172 -4.38 8.70 -10.07
C HIS A 172 -4.83 8.91 -8.61
N ALA A 173 -4.74 10.14 -8.11
CA ALA A 173 -4.85 10.40 -6.66
C ALA A 173 -6.24 10.11 -6.08
N THR A 174 -7.28 10.18 -6.94
CA THR A 174 -8.69 10.00 -6.54
C THR A 174 -9.49 9.10 -7.49
N MET A 175 -8.85 8.50 -8.50
CA MET A 175 -9.54 7.65 -9.48
C MET A 175 -8.99 6.23 -9.37
N PRO A 176 -9.80 5.19 -9.62
CA PRO A 176 -9.40 3.80 -9.40
C PRO A 176 -8.63 3.25 -10.61
N TYR A 177 -7.61 3.97 -11.08
CA TYR A 177 -6.70 3.51 -12.12
C TYR A 177 -5.36 4.25 -12.09
N GLY A 178 -4.34 3.60 -12.67
CA GLY A 178 -3.04 4.20 -12.93
C GLY A 178 -2.80 4.41 -14.41
N TRP A 179 -1.91 5.36 -14.72
CA TRP A 179 -1.43 5.64 -16.07
C TRP A 179 0.01 5.16 -16.25
N PHE A 180 0.35 4.75 -17.47
CA PHE A 180 1.72 4.58 -17.92
C PHE A 180 1.90 5.19 -19.31
N LYS A 181 3.08 5.74 -19.56
CA LYS A 181 3.46 6.34 -20.85
C LYS A 181 4.90 5.96 -21.15
N LEU A 182 5.14 5.41 -22.34
CA LEU A 182 6.47 5.14 -22.90
C LEU A 182 6.64 5.94 -24.18
N GLU A 183 7.59 6.86 -24.19
CA GLU A 183 7.93 7.72 -25.32
C GLU A 183 9.24 7.23 -25.98
N GLY A 184 9.36 7.41 -27.29
CA GLY A 184 10.56 7.02 -28.04
C GLY A 184 10.65 5.51 -28.31
N VAL A 185 9.57 4.76 -28.12
CA VAL A 185 9.53 3.30 -28.33
C VAL A 185 8.93 2.94 -29.69
N SER A 186 9.26 1.75 -30.19
CA SER A 186 8.59 1.17 -31.36
C SER A 186 7.24 0.56 -30.99
N ASN A 187 6.37 0.32 -31.97
CA ASN A 187 5.08 -0.36 -31.78
C ASN A 187 5.20 -1.84 -31.36
N LYS A 188 6.42 -2.38 -31.27
CA LYS A 188 6.69 -3.72 -30.74
C LYS A 188 6.75 -3.74 -29.22
N VAL A 189 6.92 -2.58 -28.56
CA VAL A 189 6.86 -2.50 -27.11
C VAL A 189 5.39 -2.44 -26.72
N ILE A 190 4.86 -3.58 -26.30
CA ILE A 190 3.49 -3.76 -25.83
C ILE A 190 3.49 -4.21 -24.37
N PRO A 191 2.48 -3.84 -23.58
CA PRO A 191 2.36 -4.33 -22.21
C PRO A 191 2.09 -5.83 -22.23
N ARG A 192 2.78 -6.58 -21.37
CA ARG A 192 2.46 -7.97 -21.07
C ARG A 192 1.93 -8.09 -19.65
N LEU A 193 0.86 -8.85 -19.49
CA LEU A 193 0.35 -9.20 -18.17
C LEU A 193 1.23 -10.30 -17.56
N SER A 194 1.57 -10.15 -16.27
CA SER A 194 2.17 -11.19 -15.45
C SER A 194 1.25 -11.46 -14.26
N PRO A 195 0.51 -12.59 -14.25
CA PRO A 195 -0.37 -12.94 -13.15
C PRO A 195 0.42 -13.44 -11.92
N PRO A 196 -0.15 -13.36 -10.70
CA PRO A 196 0.44 -13.99 -9.54
C PRO A 196 0.46 -15.52 -9.68
N SER A 197 1.42 -16.16 -9.02
CA SER A 197 1.62 -17.62 -9.07
C SER A 197 0.67 -18.37 -8.12
N TYR A 198 -0.64 -18.18 -8.26
CA TYR A 198 -1.64 -18.96 -7.52
C TYR A 198 -1.77 -20.41 -8.01
N ASP A 199 -1.37 -20.67 -9.26
CA ASP A 199 -1.35 -22.01 -9.81
C ASP A 199 0.05 -22.63 -9.66
N SER A 200 0.11 -23.78 -8.99
CA SER A 200 1.32 -24.63 -8.87
C SER A 200 1.90 -25.08 -10.22
N SER A 201 1.12 -25.07 -11.29
CA SER A 201 1.60 -25.34 -12.65
C SER A 201 2.39 -24.18 -13.26
N LEU A 202 2.17 -22.95 -12.76
CA LEU A 202 2.83 -21.72 -13.19
C LEU A 202 4.02 -21.34 -12.29
N SER A 203 4.25 -22.04 -11.18
CA SER A 203 5.41 -21.81 -10.30
C SER A 203 6.68 -22.36 -10.94
N GLY A 204 7.51 -21.47 -11.50
CA GLY A 204 8.88 -21.80 -11.90
C GLY A 204 9.72 -22.23 -10.68
N LYS A 205 10.62 -23.19 -10.87
CA LYS A 205 11.62 -23.58 -9.85
C LYS A 205 12.60 -22.41 -9.60
N GLY A 206 12.35 -21.57 -8.60
CA GLY A 206 13.32 -20.57 -8.15
C GLY A 206 12.75 -19.56 -7.17
N ASP A 207 13.00 -19.72 -5.87
CA ASP A 207 14.17 -19.11 -5.21
C ASP A 207 14.11 -19.50 -3.71
N SER A 208 15.12 -20.26 -3.28
CA SER A 208 15.34 -20.73 -1.91
C SER A 208 15.83 -19.59 -1.02
N GLY A 209 15.05 -18.50 -0.95
CA GLY A 209 15.23 -17.43 0.02
C GLY A 209 14.72 -17.86 1.39
N SER A 210 15.49 -17.58 2.43
CA SER A 210 15.30 -17.93 3.84
C SER A 210 13.98 -17.38 4.41
N GLY A 211 12.90 -18.10 4.18
CA GLY A 211 11.67 -18.12 4.94
C GLY A 211 11.24 -19.59 5.07
N PRO A 212 10.35 -19.95 6.02
CA PRO A 212 9.95 -21.34 6.22
C PRO A 212 9.50 -21.94 4.88
N ALA A 213 10.09 -23.06 4.49
CA ALA A 213 9.65 -23.82 3.33
C ALA A 213 8.16 -24.10 3.49
N GLY A 214 7.31 -23.46 2.68
CA GLY A 214 5.86 -23.47 2.88
C GLY A 214 5.12 -22.16 2.61
N ASN A 215 5.75 -21.06 2.18
CA ASN A 215 5.02 -19.80 1.98
C ASN A 215 4.64 -19.49 0.51
N GLU A 216 4.43 -20.48 -0.35
CA GLU A 216 4.06 -20.22 -1.75
C GLU A 216 2.59 -19.78 -1.90
N LEU A 217 2.31 -18.80 -2.78
CA LEU A 217 0.93 -18.36 -3.08
C LEU A 217 0.07 -19.52 -3.61
N ALA A 218 0.68 -20.48 -4.30
CA ALA A 218 0.00 -21.65 -4.85
C ALA A 218 -0.74 -22.51 -3.81
N ARG A 219 -0.35 -22.41 -2.53
CA ARG A 219 -1.02 -23.11 -1.43
C ARG A 219 -2.45 -22.63 -1.16
N LEU A 220 -2.82 -21.45 -1.68
CA LEU A 220 -4.19 -20.94 -1.59
C LEU A 220 -5.17 -21.79 -2.39
N GLY A 221 -4.68 -22.53 -3.40
CA GLY A 221 -5.46 -23.53 -4.15
C GLY A 221 -6.44 -22.93 -5.15
N TYR A 222 -6.18 -21.72 -5.65
CA TYR A 222 -7.05 -21.07 -6.63
C TYR A 222 -6.86 -21.67 -8.02
N PRO A 223 -7.90 -21.69 -8.87
CA PRO A 223 -7.76 -22.08 -10.26
C PRO A 223 -6.88 -21.09 -11.04
N ALA A 224 -6.35 -21.54 -12.18
CA ALA A 224 -5.67 -20.67 -13.13
C ALA A 224 -6.59 -19.50 -13.56
N PRO A 225 -6.02 -18.30 -13.79
CA PRO A 225 -6.79 -17.13 -14.18
C PRO A 225 -7.36 -17.26 -15.59
N GLN A 226 -8.46 -16.57 -15.85
CA GLN A 226 -8.99 -16.39 -17.21
C GLN A 226 -8.38 -15.11 -17.79
N ILE A 227 -7.71 -15.23 -18.93
CA ILE A 227 -7.05 -14.11 -19.60
C ILE A 227 -7.63 -13.94 -21.01
N GLN A 228 -8.03 -12.71 -21.34
CA GLN A 228 -8.50 -12.33 -22.66
C GLN A 228 -7.61 -11.20 -23.19
N GLU A 229 -6.82 -11.50 -24.21
CA GLU A 229 -5.95 -10.55 -24.89
C GLU A 229 -6.60 -10.08 -26.19
N GLY A 230 -6.76 -8.76 -26.33
CA GLY A 230 -7.11 -8.09 -27.57
C GLY A 230 -5.97 -7.20 -28.06
N ASN A 231 -6.19 -6.51 -29.18
CA ASN A 231 -5.14 -5.70 -29.83
C ASN A 231 -4.58 -4.57 -28.95
N ASN A 232 -5.42 -4.01 -28.08
CA ASN A 232 -5.15 -2.79 -27.30
C ASN A 232 -5.65 -2.91 -25.85
N GLN A 233 -5.98 -4.12 -25.43
CA GLN A 233 -6.54 -4.38 -24.11
C GLN A 233 -6.23 -5.81 -23.66
N ILE A 234 -5.93 -5.98 -22.38
CA ILE A 234 -5.87 -7.27 -21.71
C ILE A 234 -6.87 -7.23 -20.56
N ASN A 235 -7.73 -8.25 -20.46
CA ASN A 235 -8.57 -8.49 -19.30
C ASN A 235 -8.10 -9.78 -18.62
N TYR A 236 -7.97 -9.71 -17.30
CA TYR A 236 -7.59 -10.82 -16.44
C TYR A 236 -8.67 -10.97 -15.37
N HIS A 237 -9.12 -12.20 -15.14
CA HIS A 237 -10.11 -12.53 -14.11
C HIS A 237 -9.58 -13.67 -13.24
N GLN A 238 -9.54 -13.45 -11.93
CA GLN A 238 -9.09 -14.43 -10.96
C GLN A 238 -10.21 -14.79 -10.00
N ILE A 239 -10.57 -16.07 -9.98
CA ILE A 239 -11.45 -16.65 -8.99
C ILE A 239 -10.62 -17.04 -7.78
N CYS A 240 -11.09 -16.69 -6.59
CA CYS A 240 -10.48 -16.98 -5.30
C CYS A 240 -11.45 -17.78 -4.41
N ALA A 241 -11.12 -17.95 -3.13
CA ALA A 241 -11.98 -18.64 -2.17
C ALA A 241 -13.32 -17.91 -1.90
N ASP A 242 -14.31 -18.65 -1.41
CA ASP A 242 -15.60 -18.14 -0.89
C ASP A 242 -16.34 -17.19 -1.85
N GLY A 243 -16.23 -17.46 -3.16
CA GLY A 243 -16.84 -16.66 -4.21
C GLY A 243 -16.25 -15.25 -4.36
N PHE A 244 -15.09 -14.97 -3.76
CA PHE A 244 -14.31 -13.76 -4.04
C PHE A 244 -13.68 -13.87 -5.43
N SER A 245 -13.68 -12.78 -6.17
CA SER A 245 -12.94 -12.65 -7.42
C SER A 245 -12.50 -11.22 -7.66
N TYR A 246 -11.49 -11.07 -8.50
CA TYR A 246 -11.02 -9.77 -8.92
C TYR A 246 -10.60 -9.78 -10.39
N ASP A 247 -10.63 -8.60 -11.00
CA ASP A 247 -10.31 -8.36 -12.39
C ASP A 247 -9.18 -7.34 -12.48
N VAL A 248 -8.33 -7.53 -13.49
CA VAL A 248 -7.32 -6.55 -13.89
C VAL A 248 -7.56 -6.21 -15.36
N ARG A 249 -7.66 -4.91 -15.66
CA ARG A 249 -7.76 -4.42 -17.04
C ARG A 249 -6.56 -3.55 -17.35
N ILE A 250 -5.91 -3.83 -18.47
CA ILE A 250 -4.82 -3.02 -19.03
C ILE A 250 -5.29 -2.57 -20.42
N SER A 251 -5.28 -1.28 -20.71
CA SER A 251 -5.68 -0.72 -22.01
C SER A 251 -4.63 0.26 -22.50
N TRP A 252 -4.32 0.26 -23.80
CA TRP A 252 -3.30 1.15 -24.36
C TRP A 252 -3.58 1.56 -25.80
N THR A 253 -3.00 2.68 -26.21
CA THR A 253 -2.88 3.10 -27.60
C THR A 253 -1.41 3.31 -27.94
N TYR A 254 -1.09 3.18 -29.22
CA TYR A 254 0.22 3.54 -29.74
C TYR A 254 0.06 4.59 -30.83
N SER A 255 0.73 5.72 -30.69
CA SER A 255 0.77 6.79 -31.70
C SER A 255 2.06 7.59 -31.55
N ASN A 256 2.63 8.10 -32.65
CA ASN A 256 3.80 8.99 -32.62
C ASN A 256 4.97 8.49 -31.75
N LYS A 257 5.36 7.20 -31.89
CA LYS A 257 6.41 6.56 -31.07
C LYS A 257 6.15 6.60 -29.56
N THR A 258 4.88 6.67 -29.19
CA THR A 258 4.42 6.74 -27.81
C THR A 258 3.39 5.65 -27.57
N LEU A 259 3.67 4.79 -26.59
CA LEU A 259 2.71 3.88 -26.00
C LEU A 259 2.10 4.56 -24.77
N LEU A 260 0.80 4.79 -24.78
CA LEU A 260 0.08 5.39 -23.66
C LEU A 260 -0.98 4.40 -23.18
N GLY A 261 -1.09 4.19 -21.87
CA GLY A 261 -1.99 3.21 -21.32
C GLY A 261 -2.46 3.49 -19.91
N THR A 262 -3.51 2.76 -19.52
CA THR A 262 -4.09 2.76 -18.18
C THR A 262 -4.23 1.34 -17.68
N TRP A 263 -4.25 1.19 -16.36
CA TRP A 263 -4.58 -0.06 -15.70
C TRP A 263 -5.50 0.16 -14.50
N THR A 264 -6.32 -0.84 -14.20
CA THR A 264 -7.21 -0.84 -13.03
C THR A 264 -7.35 -2.25 -12.47
N VAL A 265 -7.66 -2.34 -11.18
CA VAL A 265 -7.96 -3.58 -10.45
C VAL A 265 -9.33 -3.41 -9.82
N THR A 266 -10.25 -4.34 -10.06
CA THR A 266 -11.63 -4.33 -9.51
C THR A 266 -11.95 -5.66 -8.82
N THR A 267 -12.93 -5.68 -7.93
CA THR A 267 -13.35 -6.91 -7.22
C THR A 267 -14.87 -6.99 -7.16
N ASN A 268 -15.40 -8.21 -7.08
CA ASN A 268 -16.83 -8.44 -6.86
C ASN A 268 -17.28 -8.18 -5.41
N LYS A 269 -16.36 -7.98 -4.47
CA LYS A 269 -16.64 -7.63 -3.05
C LYS A 269 -15.79 -6.43 -2.61
N PRO A 270 -16.04 -5.21 -3.13
CA PRO A 270 -15.27 -4.05 -2.73
C PRO A 270 -15.47 -3.69 -1.26
N TYR A 271 -14.41 -3.17 -0.63
CA TYR A 271 -14.50 -2.60 0.72
C TYR A 271 -15.52 -1.44 0.79
N SER A 272 -15.62 -0.64 -0.28
CA SER A 272 -16.63 0.41 -0.41
C SER A 272 -17.08 0.57 -1.86
N LEU A 273 -18.39 0.65 -2.07
CA LEU A 273 -19.00 0.90 -3.39
C LEU A 273 -18.64 2.28 -3.96
N ALA A 274 -18.31 3.26 -3.10
CA ALA A 274 -17.93 4.61 -3.50
C ALA A 274 -16.60 4.65 -4.29
N ILE A 275 -15.84 3.54 -4.31
CA ILE A 275 -14.51 3.46 -4.92
C ILE A 275 -14.55 2.77 -6.31
N GLN A 276 -15.71 2.29 -6.75
CA GLN A 276 -15.85 1.56 -8.03
C GLN A 276 -16.56 2.33 -9.15
N THR A 277 -17.07 3.55 -8.92
CA THR A 277 -18.03 4.16 -9.85
C THR A 277 -17.41 4.72 -11.14
N ASP A 278 -16.14 5.10 -11.12
CA ASP A 278 -15.47 5.72 -12.28
C ASP A 278 -14.32 4.84 -12.80
N GLY A 279 -14.53 4.17 -13.94
CA GLY A 279 -13.48 3.40 -14.61
C GLY A 279 -12.43 4.29 -15.32
N PRO A 280 -11.37 3.69 -15.90
CA PRO A 280 -10.45 4.39 -16.80
C PRO A 280 -11.20 5.10 -17.94
N PRO A 281 -10.64 6.17 -18.51
CA PRO A 281 -11.26 6.86 -19.64
C PRO A 281 -11.51 5.91 -20.81
N SER A 282 -12.64 6.09 -21.50
CA SER A 282 -13.02 5.25 -22.65
C SER A 282 -12.06 5.38 -23.83
N LYS A 283 -11.30 6.48 -23.90
CA LYS A 283 -10.26 6.72 -24.90
C LYS A 283 -8.94 7.00 -24.21
N ILE A 284 -7.93 6.21 -24.55
CA ILE A 284 -6.56 6.37 -24.04
C ILE A 284 -5.81 7.32 -24.97
N ILE A 285 -5.90 8.63 -24.69
CA ILE A 285 -5.31 9.70 -25.52
C ILE A 285 -4.60 10.74 -24.66
N GLU A 286 -3.67 11.49 -25.27
CA GLU A 286 -2.81 12.47 -24.59
C GLU A 286 -3.61 13.56 -23.84
N ASN A 287 -4.79 13.97 -24.35
CA ASN A 287 -5.60 14.98 -23.69
C ASN A 287 -6.21 14.47 -22.37
N GLU A 288 -6.68 13.22 -22.32
CA GLU A 288 -7.18 12.61 -21.07
C GLU A 288 -6.02 12.40 -20.10
N PHE A 289 -4.86 11.93 -20.56
CA PHE A 289 -3.66 11.83 -19.72
C PHE A 289 -3.28 13.16 -19.08
N LYS A 290 -3.27 14.26 -19.85
CA LYS A 290 -2.94 15.60 -19.33
C LYS A 290 -3.97 16.11 -18.34
N LYS A 291 -5.26 15.87 -18.60
CA LYS A 291 -6.36 16.23 -17.71
C LYS A 291 -6.25 15.50 -16.38
N ASP A 292 -6.05 14.19 -16.42
CA ASP A 292 -5.90 13.33 -15.25
C ASP A 292 -4.61 13.65 -14.47
N LEU A 293 -3.50 13.91 -15.17
CA LEU A 293 -2.26 14.33 -14.54
C LEU A 293 -2.44 15.67 -13.81
N LYS A 294 -3.25 16.59 -14.37
CA LYS A 294 -3.56 17.85 -13.71
C LYS A 294 -4.37 17.63 -12.42
N SER A 295 -5.49 16.88 -12.48
CA SER A 295 -6.30 16.62 -11.28
C SER A 295 -5.55 15.83 -10.21
N HIS A 296 -4.70 14.89 -10.62
CA HIS A 296 -3.79 14.17 -9.73
C HIS A 296 -2.82 15.13 -9.02
N LYS A 297 -2.16 16.03 -9.75
CA LYS A 297 -1.26 17.04 -9.16
C LYS A 297 -2.01 18.03 -8.27
N ASP A 298 -3.23 18.43 -8.63
CA ASP A 298 -4.06 19.30 -7.80
C ASP A 298 -4.36 18.67 -6.44
N TRP A 299 -4.57 17.35 -6.40
CA TRP A 299 -4.74 16.61 -5.15
C TRP A 299 -3.44 16.61 -4.31
N TRP A 300 -2.29 16.28 -4.92
CA TRP A 300 -1.01 16.26 -4.18
C TRP A 300 -0.56 17.64 -3.71
N ASN A 301 -0.85 18.70 -4.46
CA ASN A 301 -0.60 20.07 -4.01
C ASN A 301 -1.39 20.40 -2.74
N LYS A 302 -2.66 19.95 -2.64
CA LYS A 302 -3.49 20.13 -1.44
C LYS A 302 -3.01 19.29 -0.25
N TYR A 303 -2.45 18.11 -0.52
CA TYR A 303 -1.81 17.28 0.49
C TYR A 303 -0.58 17.98 1.05
N TRP A 304 0.35 18.39 0.19
CA TRP A 304 1.58 19.05 0.63
C TRP A 304 1.35 20.45 1.22
N SER A 305 0.22 21.10 0.95
CA SER A 305 -0.14 22.37 1.58
C SER A 305 -0.61 22.25 3.03
N LYS A 306 -0.57 21.06 3.66
CA LYS A 306 -1.02 20.85 5.05
C LYS A 306 0.05 21.20 6.08
N SER A 307 1.31 20.87 5.80
CA SER A 307 2.45 21.17 6.66
C SER A 307 3.77 21.07 5.88
N SER A 308 4.82 21.68 6.41
CA SER A 308 6.19 21.58 5.94
C SER A 308 7.14 21.67 7.14
N ILE A 309 8.30 21.03 7.06
CA ILE A 309 9.35 21.18 8.06
C ILE A 309 10.64 21.64 7.39
N GLN A 310 11.49 22.30 8.17
CA GLN A 310 12.88 22.50 7.82
C GLN A 310 13.73 22.16 9.04
N ILE A 311 14.68 21.25 8.88
CA ILE A 311 15.58 20.85 9.97
C ILE A 311 17.04 20.85 9.52
N PRO A 312 18.00 21.08 10.43
CA PRO A 312 19.42 21.15 10.07
C PRO A 312 19.99 19.84 9.51
N ASP A 313 19.37 18.70 9.84
CA ASP A 313 19.80 17.37 9.36
C ASP A 313 19.10 17.02 8.03
N PRO A 314 19.81 17.04 6.89
CA PRO A 314 19.19 16.81 5.59
C PRO A 314 18.76 15.35 5.38
N ILE A 315 19.34 14.38 6.11
CA ILE A 315 18.98 12.97 6.01
C ILE A 315 17.64 12.74 6.70
N LEU A 316 17.50 13.25 7.93
CA LEU A 316 16.23 13.18 8.66
C LEU A 316 15.13 13.97 7.95
N GLU A 317 15.44 15.13 7.37
CA GLU A 317 14.47 15.92 6.59
C GLU A 317 13.98 15.14 5.37
N THR A 318 14.90 14.49 4.67
CA THR A 318 14.57 13.62 3.53
C THR A 318 13.70 12.45 3.93
N GLN A 319 14.02 11.80 5.05
CA GLN A 319 13.23 10.69 5.58
C GLN A 319 11.81 11.14 5.93
N TYR A 320 11.65 12.30 6.60
CA TYR A 320 10.33 12.86 6.91
C TYR A 320 9.46 13.02 5.65
N TYR A 321 9.97 13.69 4.61
CA TYR A 321 9.19 13.91 3.38
C TYR A 321 8.88 12.62 2.63
N ARG A 322 9.79 11.63 2.65
CA ARG A 322 9.56 10.34 2.00
C ARG A 322 8.54 9.47 2.74
N GLU A 323 8.56 9.47 4.07
CA GLU A 323 7.54 8.75 4.85
C GLU A 323 6.18 9.44 4.78
N LEU A 324 6.14 10.77 4.77
CA LEU A 324 4.89 11.50 4.57
C LEU A 324 4.32 11.24 3.17
N TYR A 325 5.17 11.19 2.14
CA TYR A 325 4.76 10.76 0.80
C TYR A 325 4.12 9.37 0.80
N LYS A 326 4.79 8.37 1.41
CA LYS A 326 4.26 7.00 1.51
C LYS A 326 2.96 6.94 2.29
N PHE A 327 2.84 7.69 3.39
CA PHE A 327 1.62 7.80 4.18
C PHE A 327 0.47 8.35 3.33
N GLY A 328 0.73 9.40 2.54
CA GLY A 328 -0.18 9.88 1.53
C GLY A 328 -0.57 8.75 0.58
N SER A 329 0.39 8.11 -0.08
CA SER A 329 0.10 7.06 -1.05
C SER A 329 -0.68 5.87 -0.47
N ALA A 330 -0.51 5.54 0.81
CA ALA A 330 -1.07 4.33 1.43
C ALA A 330 -2.37 4.56 2.22
N SER A 331 -2.66 5.77 2.69
CA SER A 331 -3.87 6.05 3.48
C SER A 331 -4.73 7.13 2.83
N ARG A 332 -5.95 6.76 2.44
CA ARG A 332 -6.96 7.68 1.89
C ARG A 332 -8.34 7.38 2.46
N LYS A 333 -9.12 8.43 2.69
CA LYS A 333 -10.49 8.30 3.18
C LYS A 333 -11.30 7.36 2.27
N GLY A 334 -12.03 6.43 2.88
CA GLY A 334 -12.84 5.44 2.19
C GLY A 334 -12.11 4.17 1.78
N ALA A 335 -10.77 4.16 1.73
CA ALA A 335 -9.98 2.95 1.50
C ALA A 335 -9.80 2.14 2.79
N PRO A 336 -9.40 0.85 2.71
CA PRO A 336 -8.90 0.09 3.84
C PRO A 336 -7.74 0.79 4.58
N PRO A 337 -7.51 0.48 5.86
CA PRO A 337 -6.34 0.99 6.56
C PRO A 337 -5.03 0.35 6.07
N ILE A 338 -3.92 0.93 6.50
CA ILE A 338 -2.58 0.44 6.18
C ILE A 338 -2.35 -0.91 6.88
N SER A 339 -2.29 -1.99 6.12
CA SER A 339 -1.83 -3.30 6.60
C SER A 339 -0.30 -3.39 6.58
N LEU A 340 0.29 -4.49 7.06
CA LEU A 340 1.75 -4.69 7.07
C LEU A 340 2.45 -4.49 5.71
N GLN A 341 1.70 -4.63 4.61
CA GLN A 341 2.19 -4.36 3.25
C GLN A 341 1.39 -3.31 2.49
N ALA A 342 0.56 -2.53 3.20
CA ALA A 342 -0.22 -1.43 2.65
C ALA A 342 -0.92 -1.81 1.32
N ILE A 343 -0.46 -1.23 0.22
CA ILE A 343 -0.92 -1.45 -1.16
C ILE A 343 0.26 -1.86 -2.06
N TRP A 344 1.28 -2.49 -1.49
CA TRP A 344 2.48 -2.96 -2.17
C TRP A 344 2.85 -4.37 -1.70
N THR A 345 1.93 -5.32 -1.94
CA THR A 345 2.13 -6.73 -1.56
C THR A 345 3.36 -7.32 -2.24
N ALA A 346 4.05 -8.21 -1.53
CA ALA A 346 5.23 -8.92 -1.98
C ALA A 346 5.03 -9.54 -3.37
N ASP A 347 5.91 -9.16 -4.31
CA ASP A 347 5.89 -9.63 -5.69
C ASP A 347 7.06 -10.60 -5.94
N ASN A 348 7.02 -11.72 -5.22
CA ASN A 348 8.04 -12.77 -5.28
C ASN A 348 7.43 -14.19 -5.36
N GLY A 349 6.13 -14.30 -5.64
CA GLY A 349 5.41 -15.58 -5.71
C GLY A 349 5.03 -16.19 -4.35
N LYS A 350 5.43 -15.55 -3.24
CA LYS A 350 5.18 -16.03 -1.88
C LYS A 350 4.05 -15.26 -1.22
N LEU A 351 3.45 -15.87 -0.21
CA LEU A 351 2.57 -15.21 0.74
C LEU A 351 3.32 -14.01 1.34
N PRO A 352 2.63 -12.87 1.52
CA PRO A 352 3.22 -11.74 2.21
C PRO A 352 3.72 -12.15 3.61
N PRO A 353 4.93 -11.74 4.03
CA PRO A 353 5.36 -11.83 5.42
C PRO A 353 4.24 -11.46 6.40
N TRP A 354 4.04 -12.32 7.40
CA TRP A 354 2.94 -12.21 8.39
C TRP A 354 1.58 -11.98 7.73
N LYS A 355 1.29 -12.71 6.64
CA LYS A 355 0.01 -12.68 5.91
C LYS A 355 -0.41 -11.29 5.38
N GLY A 356 0.46 -10.28 5.46
CA GLY A 356 0.11 -8.89 5.16
C GLY A 356 -1.00 -8.36 6.08
N ASP A 357 -1.09 -8.88 7.31
CA ASP A 357 -2.16 -8.67 8.27
C ASP A 357 -2.24 -7.24 8.84
N PHE A 358 -3.24 -7.02 9.70
CA PHE A 358 -3.27 -5.89 10.62
C PHE A 358 -2.72 -6.33 11.98
N HIS A 359 -1.48 -5.91 12.29
CA HIS A 359 -0.78 -6.21 13.54
C HIS A 359 -1.03 -5.11 14.57
N ASN A 360 -1.92 -5.38 15.54
CA ASN A 360 -2.46 -4.42 16.50
C ASN A 360 -1.68 -4.31 17.81
N ASP A 361 -0.48 -4.88 17.91
CA ASP A 361 0.40 -4.73 19.07
C ASP A 361 1.43 -3.58 18.91
N LEU A 362 1.64 -3.08 17.68
CA LEU A 362 2.45 -1.90 17.37
C LEU A 362 2.30 -1.42 15.92
N ASN A 363 2.38 -2.33 14.94
CA ASN A 363 2.70 -2.00 13.55
C ASN A 363 1.61 -1.18 12.86
N THR A 364 0.35 -1.56 13.03
CA THR A 364 -0.78 -0.83 12.45
C THR A 364 -0.80 0.59 13.03
N GLN A 365 -0.66 0.75 14.35
CA GLN A 365 -0.66 2.07 15.00
C GLN A 365 0.52 2.94 14.55
N MET A 366 1.70 2.34 14.45
CA MET A 366 2.93 3.02 14.03
C MET A 366 2.80 3.63 12.63
N SER A 367 2.07 2.97 11.72
CA SER A 367 1.81 3.47 10.37
C SER A 367 1.04 4.80 10.34
N TYR A 368 0.35 5.15 11.43
CA TYR A 368 -0.47 6.36 11.55
C TYR A 368 0.13 7.46 12.45
N TRP A 369 1.26 7.21 13.12
CA TRP A 369 1.97 8.21 13.92
C TRP A 369 2.29 9.52 13.17
N PRO A 370 2.72 9.51 11.89
CA PRO A 370 3.04 10.77 11.22
C PRO A 370 1.80 11.64 10.98
N GLY A 371 0.61 11.05 10.81
CA GLY A 371 -0.54 11.74 10.24
C GLY A 371 -1.06 12.93 11.06
N TYR A 372 -1.31 12.75 12.37
CA TYR A 372 -1.81 13.83 13.22
C TYR A 372 -0.80 14.97 13.39
N SER A 373 0.47 14.63 13.63
CA SER A 373 1.53 15.62 13.85
C SER A 373 1.87 16.45 12.60
N SER A 374 1.57 15.92 11.41
CA SER A 374 1.78 16.58 10.12
C SER A 374 0.52 17.20 9.52
N ASN A 375 -0.58 17.29 10.29
CA ASN A 375 -1.85 17.90 9.86
C ASN A 375 -2.57 17.16 8.71
N HIS A 376 -2.39 15.85 8.63
CA HIS A 376 -3.05 14.95 7.67
C HIS A 376 -4.17 14.15 8.33
N LEU A 377 -5.14 14.88 8.89
CA LEU A 377 -6.22 14.31 9.72
C LEU A 377 -7.15 13.38 8.94
N GLU A 378 -7.41 13.69 7.67
CA GLU A 378 -8.29 12.87 6.81
C GLU A 378 -7.66 11.49 6.58
N GLU A 379 -6.39 11.45 6.18
CA GLU A 379 -5.62 10.22 6.03
C GLU A 379 -5.41 9.50 7.36
N SER A 380 -5.34 10.22 8.47
CA SER A 380 -5.22 9.64 9.82
C SER A 380 -6.50 8.94 10.26
N SER A 381 -7.66 9.49 9.89
CA SER A 381 -8.96 8.97 10.32
C SER A 381 -9.30 7.58 9.76
N VAL A 382 -8.61 7.15 8.70
CA VAL A 382 -8.81 5.84 8.05
C VAL A 382 -8.65 4.69 9.05
N PHE A 383 -7.66 4.78 9.95
CA PHE A 383 -7.47 3.76 10.97
C PHE A 383 -8.66 3.67 11.93
N THR A 384 -9.13 4.82 12.42
CA THR A 384 -10.27 4.86 13.35
C THR A 384 -11.59 4.49 12.66
N ASP A 385 -11.77 4.85 11.39
CA ASP A 385 -12.94 4.43 10.61
C ASP A 385 -13.01 2.90 10.53
N TRP A 386 -11.88 2.25 10.26
CA TRP A 386 -11.79 0.80 10.23
C TRP A 386 -12.11 0.17 11.58
N LEU A 387 -11.57 0.70 12.68
CA LEU A 387 -11.91 0.22 14.03
C LEU A 387 -13.43 0.33 14.28
N TRP A 388 -14.06 1.43 13.88
CA TRP A 388 -15.52 1.56 14.00
C TRP A 388 -16.29 0.57 13.13
N ASN A 389 -15.82 0.32 11.90
CA ASN A 389 -16.44 -0.65 10.99
C ASN A 389 -16.31 -2.09 11.51
N CYS A 390 -15.17 -2.44 12.11
CA CYS A 390 -14.89 -3.75 12.68
C CYS A 390 -15.44 -3.94 14.10
N LYS A 391 -16.03 -2.90 14.70
CA LYS A 391 -16.59 -2.95 16.06
C LYS A 391 -17.53 -4.15 16.27
N PRO A 392 -18.50 -4.45 15.37
CA PRO A 392 -19.40 -5.59 15.58
C PRO A 392 -18.67 -6.94 15.65
N GLU A 393 -17.64 -7.13 14.81
CA GLU A 393 -16.82 -8.34 14.81
C GLU A 393 -16.02 -8.46 16.10
N ALA A 394 -15.44 -7.35 16.58
CA ALA A 394 -14.70 -7.31 17.84
C ALA A 394 -15.61 -7.55 19.07
N GLU A 395 -16.84 -7.05 19.09
CA GLU A 395 -17.83 -7.37 20.14
C GLU A 395 -18.20 -8.87 20.11
N MET A 396 -18.42 -9.42 18.91
CA MET A 396 -18.70 -10.86 18.73
C MET A 396 -17.53 -11.73 19.18
N PHE A 397 -16.30 -11.37 18.80
CA PHE A 397 -15.08 -12.07 19.22
C PHE A 397 -14.92 -12.01 20.74
N THR A 398 -15.14 -10.84 21.36
CA THR A 398 -15.05 -10.68 22.81
C THR A 398 -16.01 -11.59 23.55
N LYS A 399 -17.26 -11.63 23.10
CA LYS A 399 -18.27 -12.51 23.68
C LYS A 399 -17.98 -13.99 23.46
N LYS A 400 -17.51 -14.37 22.26
CA LYS A 400 -17.21 -15.76 21.90
C LYS A 400 -15.98 -16.29 22.64
N TYR A 401 -14.88 -15.54 22.60
CA TYR A 401 -13.59 -15.99 23.11
C TYR A 401 -13.40 -15.62 24.59
N PHE A 402 -13.58 -14.35 24.98
CA PHE A 402 -13.38 -13.92 26.37
C PHE A 402 -14.60 -14.17 27.28
N GLU A 403 -15.72 -14.64 26.73
CA GLU A 403 -16.94 -14.99 27.47
C GLU A 403 -17.49 -13.82 28.30
N THR A 404 -17.30 -12.61 27.80
CA THR A 404 -17.73 -11.37 28.44
C THR A 404 -18.22 -10.36 27.40
N ASP A 405 -19.06 -9.42 27.84
CA ASP A 405 -19.45 -8.29 26.99
C ASP A 405 -18.31 -7.25 26.92
N GLY A 406 -18.37 -6.38 25.92
CA GLY A 406 -17.35 -5.35 25.70
C GLY A 406 -16.71 -5.49 24.32
N LEU A 407 -15.51 -4.94 24.18
CA LEU A 407 -14.84 -4.79 22.90
C LEU A 407 -13.33 -5.08 23.04
N ASN A 408 -12.86 -6.08 22.31
CA ASN A 408 -11.46 -6.44 22.15
C ASN A 408 -11.16 -6.65 20.67
N PHE A 409 -10.15 -5.95 20.17
CA PHE A 409 -9.61 -6.19 18.83
C PHE A 409 -8.52 -7.27 18.92
N PRO A 410 -8.54 -8.28 18.03
CA PRO A 410 -7.49 -9.28 17.96
C PRO A 410 -6.11 -8.64 17.76
N GLY A 411 -5.07 -9.25 18.35
CA GLY A 411 -3.68 -8.85 18.14
C GLY A 411 -3.27 -8.91 16.67
N VAL A 412 -3.81 -9.91 15.95
CA VAL A 412 -3.66 -10.05 14.50
C VAL A 412 -5.03 -10.19 13.85
N ALA A 413 -5.33 -9.31 12.89
CA ALA A 413 -6.66 -9.22 12.29
C ALA A 413 -6.66 -9.21 10.75
N THR A 414 -7.75 -9.74 10.16
CA THR A 414 -8.08 -9.57 8.74
C THR A 414 -8.62 -8.17 8.44
N LEU A 415 -8.89 -7.88 7.17
CA LEU A 415 -9.58 -6.65 6.74
C LEU A 415 -10.94 -6.44 7.44
N GLU A 416 -11.66 -7.51 7.74
CA GLU A 416 -12.96 -7.45 8.44
C GLU A 416 -12.81 -7.42 9.97
N GLY A 417 -11.58 -7.41 10.51
CA GLY A 417 -11.33 -7.41 11.95
C GLY A 417 -11.41 -8.79 12.60
N LYS A 418 -11.44 -9.87 11.80
CA LYS A 418 -11.49 -11.24 12.32
C LYS A 418 -10.13 -11.68 12.85
N PRO A 419 -10.08 -12.48 13.94
CA PRO A 419 -8.83 -13.02 14.45
C PRO A 419 -8.20 -13.98 13.44
N MET A 420 -6.88 -13.91 13.29
CA MET A 420 -6.12 -14.80 12.39
C MET A 420 -5.37 -15.92 13.14
N GLY A 421 -5.31 -15.85 14.47
CA GLY A 421 -4.46 -16.72 15.31
C GLY A 421 -3.17 -16.03 15.71
N GLY A 422 -2.43 -16.64 16.63
CA GLY A 422 -1.28 -16.04 17.31
C GLY A 422 -1.63 -15.53 18.69
#